data_AF-A0A7Y2PBP2-F1
#
_entry.id   AF-A0A7Y2PBP2-F1
#
_cell.length_a   1.000
_cell.length_b   1.000
_cell.length_c   1.000
_cell.angle_alpha   90.00
_cell.angle_beta   90.00
_cell.angle_gamma   90.00
#
_symmetry.space_group_name_H-M   'P 1'
#
loop_
_entity.id
_entity.type
_entity.pdbx_description
1 polymer ?
#
loop_
_entity_poly.entity_id
_entity_poly.type
_entity_poly.pdbx_seq_one_letter_code
_entity_poly.pdbx_strand_id
1 'polypeptide(L)'
;RGAPTGTAGKLIRWANAQNAPVLSLDAPSGVDTTTGTVFDPAIRASATMTLALPKEGLRAPGVDAHVGELYLADISVPPLLYAGPELGIAAGHLFAKSDIIRLP
;
A
#
# COMPACT_ATOMS: atom_id res chain seq x y z
N ARG A 1 -1.84 1.10 -16.71
CA ARG A 1 -0.66 0.87 -15.83
C ARG A 1 -0.02 -0.46 -16.21
N GLY A 2 1.26 -0.67 -15.89
CA GLY A 2 2.01 -1.87 -16.30
C GLY A 2 3.34 -1.97 -15.58
N ALA A 3 4.18 -2.91 -16.01
CA ALA A 3 5.46 -3.20 -15.36
C ALA A 3 6.39 -1.97 -15.24
N PRO A 4 7.06 -1.77 -14.08
CA PRO A 4 8.09 -0.75 -13.95
C PRO A 4 9.24 -0.96 -14.93
N THR A 5 9.70 0.14 -15.56
CA THR A 5 10.81 0.10 -16.53
C THR A 5 11.89 1.11 -16.17
N GLY A 6 12.99 1.10 -16.93
CA GLY A 6 14.07 2.08 -16.79
C GLY A 6 14.69 2.13 -15.39
N THR A 7 14.92 3.34 -14.89
CA THR A 7 15.53 3.57 -13.57
C THR A 7 14.68 3.01 -12.43
N ALA A 8 13.35 3.14 -12.49
CA ALA A 8 12.46 2.60 -11.45
C ALA A 8 12.60 1.07 -11.34
N GLY A 9 12.57 0.37 -12.48
CA GLY A 9 12.77 -1.08 -12.50
C GLY A 9 14.15 -1.50 -11.95
N LYS A 10 15.21 -0.76 -12.29
CA LYS A 10 16.57 -1.00 -11.75
C LYS A 10 16.63 -0.81 -10.23
N LEU A 11 16.03 0.26 -9.71
CA LEU A 11 16.01 0.54 -8.27
C LEU A 11 15.19 -0.48 -7.49
N ILE A 12 14.07 -0.97 -8.04
CA ILE A 12 13.29 -2.04 -7.41
C ILE A 12 14.14 -3.30 -7.27
N ARG A 13 14.83 -3.72 -8.34
CA ARG A 13 15.71 -4.89 -8.29
C ARG A 13 16.87 -4.70 -7.31
N TRP A 14 17.47 -3.51 -7.28
CA TRP A 14 18.52 -3.18 -6.33
C TRP A 14 18.03 -3.25 -4.88
N ALA A 15 16.87 -2.64 -4.57
CA ALA A 15 16.29 -2.64 -3.24
C ALA A 15 15.99 -4.05 -2.75
N ASN A 16 15.37 -4.89 -3.60
CA ASN A 16 15.08 -6.30 -3.28
C ASN A 16 16.33 -7.16 -3.05
N ALA A 17 17.51 -6.72 -3.51
CA ALA A 17 18.78 -7.43 -3.34
C ALA A 17 19.52 -7.03 -2.04
N GLN A 18 19.03 -6.03 -1.30
CA GLN A 18 19.64 -5.62 -0.04
C GLN A 18 19.13 -6.49 1.11
N ASN A 19 19.97 -6.66 2.14
CA ASN A 19 19.57 -7.34 3.38
C ASN A 19 18.70 -6.46 4.30
N ALA A 20 18.58 -5.16 4.00
CA ALA A 20 17.77 -4.24 4.79
C ALA A 20 16.27 -4.46 4.54
N PRO A 21 15.41 -4.40 5.56
CA PRO A 21 13.97 -4.50 5.38
C PRO A 21 13.45 -3.30 4.57
N VAL A 22 12.51 -3.57 3.67
CA VAL A 22 11.89 -2.54 2.82
C VAL A 22 10.53 -2.16 3.39
N LEU A 23 10.34 -0.86 3.65
CA LEU A 23 9.03 -0.27 3.94
C LEU A 23 8.50 0.39 2.66
N SER A 24 7.34 -0.08 2.18
CA SER A 24 6.63 0.57 1.08
C SER A 24 5.70 1.65 1.61
N LEU A 25 5.67 2.81 0.95
CA LEU A 25 4.73 3.89 1.25
C LEU A 25 3.61 3.88 0.23
N ASP A 26 2.38 3.95 0.71
CA ASP A 26 1.12 3.82 -0.02
C ASP A 26 0.86 2.42 -0.60
N ALA A 27 1.78 1.93 -1.44
CA ALA A 27 1.74 0.62 -2.07
C ALA A 27 3.16 0.15 -2.46
N PRO A 28 3.41 -1.18 -2.53
CA PRO A 28 4.65 -1.68 -3.10
C PRO A 28 4.75 -1.30 -4.58
N SER A 29 5.88 -0.70 -4.97
CA SER A 29 6.13 -0.38 -6.38
C SER A 29 6.10 -1.66 -7.22
N GLY A 30 5.36 -1.64 -8.33
CA GLY A 30 5.16 -2.81 -9.20
C GLY A 30 3.93 -3.66 -8.86
N VAL A 31 3.11 -3.27 -7.88
CA VAL A 31 1.81 -3.90 -7.59
C VAL A 31 0.68 -2.97 -8.06
N ASP A 32 -0.29 -3.54 -8.78
CA ASP A 32 -1.53 -2.83 -9.11
C ASP A 32 -2.42 -2.71 -7.86
N THR A 33 -2.70 -1.49 -7.44
CA THR A 33 -3.48 -1.21 -6.21
C THR A 33 -4.96 -1.55 -6.34
N THR A 34 -5.47 -1.75 -7.56
CA THR A 34 -6.89 -2.09 -7.78
C THR A 34 -7.06 -3.60 -7.89
N THR A 35 -6.26 -4.26 -8.74
CA THR A 35 -6.43 -5.69 -9.02
C THR A 35 -5.55 -6.59 -8.17
N GLY A 36 -4.48 -6.07 -7.58
CA GLY A 36 -3.43 -6.86 -6.94
C GLY A 36 -2.49 -7.54 -7.93
N THR A 37 -2.56 -7.21 -9.23
CA THR A 37 -1.62 -7.75 -10.20
C THR A 37 -0.20 -7.33 -9.85
N VAL A 38 0.68 -8.31 -9.62
CA VAL A 38 2.10 -8.09 -9.39
C VAL A 38 2.83 -8.12 -10.74
N PHE A 39 3.53 -7.04 -11.07
CA PHE A 39 4.36 -6.95 -12.28
C PHE A 39 5.83 -7.24 -11.96
N ASP A 40 6.62 -7.67 -12.95
CA ASP A 40 8.08 -7.76 -12.81
C ASP A 40 8.75 -6.48 -13.34
N PRO A 41 9.61 -5.80 -12.56
CA PRO A 41 9.93 -6.07 -11.15
C PRO A 41 8.91 -5.44 -10.18
N ALA A 42 8.70 -6.07 -9.03
CA ALA A 42 7.92 -5.53 -7.91
C ALA A 42 8.69 -5.61 -6.59
N ILE A 43 8.50 -4.61 -5.74
CA ILE A 43 9.08 -4.54 -4.39
C ILE A 43 8.57 -5.70 -3.54
N ARG A 44 9.47 -6.32 -2.77
CA ARG A 44 9.14 -7.26 -1.70
C ARG A 44 9.28 -6.53 -0.36
N ALA A 45 8.18 -5.96 0.12
CA ALA A 45 8.19 -5.17 1.34
C ALA A 45 8.12 -6.08 2.57
N SER A 46 8.84 -5.70 3.64
CA SER A 46 8.62 -6.25 4.97
C SER A 46 7.34 -5.69 5.58
N ALA A 47 7.01 -4.43 5.25
CA ALA A 47 5.76 -3.78 5.61
C ALA A 47 5.37 -2.74 4.56
N THR A 48 4.08 -2.43 4.49
CA THR A 48 3.51 -1.35 3.68
C THR A 48 2.69 -0.43 4.57
N MET A 49 3.00 0.87 4.56
CA MET A 49 2.18 1.91 5.19
C MET A 49 1.31 2.56 4.13
N THR A 50 0.04 2.13 4.03
CA THR A 50 -0.91 2.69 3.06
C THR A 50 -1.52 4.00 3.56
N LEU A 51 -1.89 4.88 2.64
CA LEU A 51 -2.38 6.22 2.94
C LEU A 51 -3.86 6.38 2.56
N ALA A 52 -4.56 7.31 3.22
CA ALA A 52 -6.00 7.56 3.07
C ALA A 52 -6.86 6.34 3.45
N LEU A 53 -7.15 5.44 2.51
CA LEU A 53 -7.81 4.17 2.77
C LEU A 53 -7.04 3.01 2.11
N PRO A 54 -7.13 1.79 2.66
CA PRO A 54 -6.50 0.61 2.07
C PRO A 54 -7.09 0.31 0.70
N LYS A 55 -6.22 0.09 -0.29
CA LYS A 55 -6.64 -0.25 -1.64
C LYS A 55 -6.89 -1.75 -1.73
N GLU A 56 -7.92 -2.15 -2.46
CA GLU A 56 -8.36 -3.55 -2.56
C GLU A 56 -7.26 -4.49 -3.06
N GLY A 57 -6.47 -4.05 -4.04
CA GLY A 57 -5.36 -4.82 -4.60
C GLY A 57 -4.26 -5.15 -3.60
N LEU A 58 -4.15 -4.42 -2.48
CA LEU A 58 -3.20 -4.74 -1.40
C LEU A 58 -3.66 -5.92 -0.52
N ARG A 59 -4.88 -6.42 -0.73
CA ARG A 59 -5.46 -7.57 -0.04
C ARG A 59 -5.81 -8.71 -1.00
N ALA A 60 -5.45 -8.58 -2.27
CA ALA A 60 -5.73 -9.59 -3.27
C ALA A 60 -4.90 -10.86 -3.02
N PRO A 61 -5.39 -12.06 -3.38
CA PRO A 61 -4.61 -13.28 -3.23
C PRO A 61 -3.25 -13.21 -3.94
N GLY A 62 -2.18 -13.58 -3.24
CA GLY A 62 -0.82 -13.66 -3.81
C GLY A 62 0.01 -12.38 -3.73
N VAL A 63 -0.51 -11.28 -3.18
CA VAL A 63 0.25 -10.04 -2.97
C VAL A 63 1.01 -10.00 -1.63
N ASP A 64 0.77 -10.97 -0.74
CA ASP A 64 1.25 -10.95 0.65
C ASP A 64 2.77 -10.80 0.74
N ALA A 65 3.52 -11.49 -0.12
CA ALA A 65 4.98 -11.41 -0.17
C ALA A 65 5.53 -10.06 -0.67
N HIS A 66 4.67 -9.25 -1.28
CA HIS A 66 5.00 -7.91 -1.77
C HIS A 66 4.56 -6.81 -0.81
N VAL A 67 3.43 -7.00 -0.13
CA VAL A 67 2.87 -6.05 0.83
C VAL A 67 3.54 -6.16 2.21
N GLY A 68 3.85 -7.38 2.66
CA GLY A 68 4.31 -7.61 4.02
C GLY A 68 3.23 -7.29 5.05
N GLU A 69 3.64 -6.79 6.23
CA GLU A 69 2.67 -6.27 7.20
C GLU A 69 1.99 -4.99 6.67
N LEU A 70 0.66 -4.92 6.72
CA LEU A 70 -0.08 -3.75 6.24
C LEU A 70 -0.46 -2.82 7.40
N TYR A 71 -0.10 -1.55 7.26
CA TYR A 71 -0.43 -0.47 8.17
C TYR A 71 -1.22 0.61 7.42
N LEU A 72 -2.08 1.34 8.15
CA LEU A 72 -2.77 2.53 7.67
C LEU A 72 -2.33 3.72 8.50
N ALA A 73 -1.91 4.80 7.84
CA ALA A 73 -1.49 6.04 8.48
C ALA A 73 -2.52 7.16 8.33
N ASP A 74 -2.70 7.92 9.40
CA ASP A 74 -3.48 9.15 9.40
C ASP A 74 -2.70 10.23 8.68
N ILE A 75 -3.23 10.67 7.54
CA ILE A 75 -2.72 11.82 6.78
C ILE A 75 -3.70 13.00 6.85
N SER A 76 -4.56 13.01 7.88
CA SER A 76 -5.53 14.06 8.19
C SER A 76 -6.60 14.26 7.12
N VAL A 77 -6.97 13.21 6.38
CA VAL A 77 -8.10 13.28 5.43
C VAL A 77 -9.39 13.44 6.23
N PRO A 78 -10.19 14.51 6.00
CA PRO A 78 -11.42 14.72 6.73
C PRO A 78 -12.42 13.56 6.52
N PRO A 79 -12.98 12.95 7.58
CA PRO A 79 -13.91 11.82 7.45
C PRO A 79 -15.14 12.12 6.59
N LEU A 80 -15.55 13.40 6.52
CA LEU A 80 -16.65 13.88 5.70
C LEU A 80 -16.41 13.66 4.18
N LEU A 81 -15.15 13.61 3.73
CA LEU A 81 -14.84 13.31 2.33
C LEU A 81 -15.18 11.85 1.98
N TYR A 82 -14.98 10.92 2.92
CA TYR A 82 -15.37 9.52 2.73
C TYR A 82 -16.87 9.32 2.76
N ALA A 83 -17.57 10.03 3.67
CA ALA A 83 -19.02 9.93 3.82
C ALA A 83 -19.83 10.65 2.74
N GLY A 84 -19.17 11.44 1.87
CA GLY A 84 -19.82 12.17 0.79
C GLY A 84 -20.48 11.25 -0.25
N PRO A 85 -21.39 11.78 -1.10
CA PRO A 85 -22.20 11.00 -2.02
C PRO A 85 -21.40 10.24 -3.09
N GLU A 86 -20.16 10.64 -3.36
CA GLU A 86 -19.27 10.01 -4.33
C GLU A 86 -18.66 8.71 -3.83
N LEU A 87 -18.37 8.61 -2.53
CA LEU A 87 -17.70 7.46 -1.93
C LEU A 87 -18.63 6.66 -1.02
N GLY A 88 -19.46 7.32 -0.21
CA GLY A 88 -20.43 6.67 0.68
C GLY A 88 -19.78 5.75 1.74
N ILE A 89 -18.50 5.96 2.07
CA ILE A 89 -17.72 5.12 2.97
C ILE A 89 -17.82 5.67 4.40
N ALA A 90 -18.39 4.88 5.29
CA ALA A 90 -18.39 5.17 6.72
C ALA A 90 -17.05 4.76 7.36
N ALA A 91 -16.04 5.63 7.25
CA ALA A 91 -14.71 5.37 7.82
C ALA A 91 -14.70 5.35 9.37
N GLY A 92 -15.64 6.07 10.01
CA GLY A 92 -15.68 6.17 11.48
C GLY A 92 -14.45 6.90 12.04
N HIS A 93 -14.00 6.49 13.23
CA HIS A 93 -12.83 7.07 13.91
C HIS A 93 -11.61 6.12 13.87
N LEU A 94 -11.12 5.81 12.66
CA LEU A 94 -10.03 4.85 12.44
C LEU A 94 -8.79 5.12 13.31
N PHE A 95 -8.47 6.41 13.51
CA PHE A 95 -7.26 6.86 14.20
C PHE A 95 -7.51 7.36 15.64
N ALA A 96 -8.65 7.00 16.25
CA ALA A 96 -9.00 7.46 17.60
C ALA A 96 -7.98 7.10 18.69
N LYS A 97 -7.15 6.08 18.46
CA LYS A 97 -6.18 5.55 19.43
C LYS A 97 -4.72 5.70 19.02
N SER A 98 -4.45 5.90 17.72
CA SER A 98 -3.09 5.95 17.15
C SER A 98 -3.15 6.52 15.74
N ASP A 99 -2.15 7.30 15.37
CA ASP A 99 -1.97 7.84 14.01
C ASP A 99 -1.53 6.76 13.01
N ILE A 100 -1.07 5.61 13.50
CA ILE A 100 -0.76 4.44 12.68
C ILE A 100 -1.44 3.22 13.28
N ILE A 101 -2.25 2.54 12.47
CA ILE A 101 -2.91 1.30 12.85
C ILE A 101 -2.41 0.15 11.99
N ARG A 102 -2.14 -0.99 12.63
CA ARG A 102 -1.90 -2.24 11.90
C ARG A 102 -3.24 -2.80 11.45
N LEU A 103 -3.32 -3.19 10.19
CA LEU A 103 -4.50 -3.82 9.63
C LEU A 103 -4.37 -5.35 9.70
N PRO A 104 -5.50 -6.06 9.88
CA PRO A 104 -5.53 -7.52 9.78
C PRO A 104 -5.26 -7.97 8.35
#